data_AF-A0A5X2TRK8-F1
#
_entry.id   AF-A0A5X2TRK8-F1
#
_cell.length_a   1.000
_cell.length_b   1.000
_cell.length_c   1.000
_cell.angle_alpha   90.00
_cell.angle_beta   90.00
_cell.angle_gamma   90.00
#
_symmetry.space_group_name_H-M   'P 1'
#
loop_
_entity.id
_entity.type
_entity.pdbx_description
1 polymer ?
#
loop_
_entity_poly.entity_id
_entity_poly.type
_entity_poly.pdbx_seq_one_letter_code
_entity_poly.pdbx_strand_id
1 'polypeptide(L)'
;KWVEQEPDKDTPEKVYTWRAQSLVAKKTFQSHKVIGWYFSRMLTTPHEWPLEEIKGVIKIRNALVHRNGVTESLEPVYISSGSVQNAICTVRAFITVAAETLLQEDALYRTDDGIF
;
A
#
# COMPACT_ATOMS: atom_id res chain seq x y z
N LYS A 1 -26.21 -5.46 -0.39
CA LYS A 1 -25.99 -4.01 -0.63
C LYS A 1 -25.55 -3.43 0.71
N TRP A 2 -24.26 -3.18 0.92
CA TRP A 2 -23.77 -2.64 2.20
C TRP A 2 -24.16 -1.16 2.26
N VAL A 3 -24.80 -0.77 3.36
CA VAL A 3 -25.16 0.62 3.66
C VAL A 3 -24.15 1.10 4.69
N GLU A 4 -23.40 2.14 4.36
CA GLU A 4 -22.59 2.88 5.33
C GLU A 4 -23.52 3.39 6.43
N GLN A 5 -23.44 2.79 7.61
CA GLN A 5 -24.03 3.35 8.80
C GLN A 5 -22.96 4.22 9.47
N GLU A 6 -23.29 5.50 9.68
CA GLU A 6 -22.53 6.34 10.59
C GLU A 6 -22.44 5.61 11.95
N PRO A 7 -21.25 5.60 12.59
CA PRO A 7 -21.05 4.86 13.82
C PRO A 7 -21.96 5.41 14.91
N ASP A 8 -22.75 4.54 15.51
CA ASP A 8 -23.52 4.83 16.71
C ASP A 8 -22.56 5.26 17.83
N LYS A 9 -22.97 6.28 18.61
CA LYS A 9 -22.12 7.01 19.58
C LYS A 9 -21.46 6.12 20.64
N ASP A 10 -22.01 4.93 20.87
CA ASP A 10 -21.55 3.97 21.89
C ASP A 10 -20.69 2.82 21.33
N THR A 11 -20.21 2.90 20.08
CA THR A 11 -19.33 1.84 19.55
C THR A 11 -18.02 1.84 20.35
N PRO A 12 -17.70 0.79 21.14
CA PRO A 12 -16.49 0.79 21.96
C PRO A 12 -15.27 0.90 21.06
N GLU A 13 -14.29 1.73 21.44
CA GLU A 13 -13.06 2.00 20.68
C GLU A 13 -12.42 0.73 20.09
N LYS A 14 -12.39 -0.35 20.89
CA LYS A 14 -11.87 -1.67 20.48
C LYS A 14 -12.61 -2.27 19.28
N VAL A 15 -13.93 -2.09 19.20
CA VAL A 15 -14.76 -2.55 18.08
C VAL A 15 -14.46 -1.72 16.82
N TYR A 16 -14.24 -0.41 16.96
CA TYR A 16 -13.83 0.44 15.85
C TYR A 16 -12.45 0.05 15.31
N THR A 17 -11.46 -0.12 16.20
CA THR A 17 -10.11 -0.57 15.86
C THR A 17 -10.13 -1.93 15.17
N TRP A 18 -10.87 -2.91 15.68
CA TRP A 18 -10.99 -4.23 15.06
C TRP A 18 -11.63 -4.18 13.67
N ARG A 19 -12.67 -3.37 13.47
CA ARG A 19 -13.31 -3.18 12.16
C ARG A 19 -12.37 -2.50 11.17
N ALA A 20 -11.66 -1.47 11.61
CA ALA A 20 -10.66 -0.78 10.81
C ALA A 20 -9.54 -1.75 10.39
N GLN A 21 -8.98 -2.52 11.33
CA GLN A 21 -7.98 -3.56 11.04
C GLN A 21 -8.50 -4.59 10.05
N SER A 22 -9.73 -5.08 10.24
CA SER A 22 -10.37 -6.05 9.34
C SER A 22 -10.61 -5.49 7.93
N LEU A 23 -10.93 -4.20 7.81
CA LEU A 23 -11.09 -3.53 6.52
C LEU A 23 -9.74 -3.36 5.83
N VAL A 24 -8.71 -2.95 6.57
CA VAL A 24 -7.35 -2.76 6.06
C VAL A 24 -6.74 -4.10 5.64
N ALA A 25 -6.94 -5.17 6.40
CA ALA A 25 -6.48 -6.52 6.06
C ALA A 25 -7.06 -7.04 4.73
N LYS A 26 -8.22 -6.53 4.32
CA LYS A 26 -8.85 -6.84 3.03
C LYS A 26 -8.40 -5.94 1.89
N LYS A 27 -7.63 -4.87 2.16
CA LYS A 27 -7.13 -3.98 1.12
C LYS A 27 -5.92 -4.60 0.43
N THR A 28 -6.06 -4.84 -0.87
CA THR A 28 -4.92 -5.15 -1.72
C THR A 28 -4.33 -3.83 -2.21
N PHE A 29 -3.16 -3.45 -1.70
CA PHE A 29 -2.43 -2.23 -2.05
C PHE A 29 -1.85 -2.29 -3.49
N GLN A 30 -2.73 -2.40 -4.48
CA GLN A 30 -2.37 -2.63 -5.88
C GLN A 30 -2.10 -1.36 -6.68
N SER A 31 -2.39 -0.18 -6.11
CA SER A 31 -2.27 1.11 -6.77
C SER A 31 -1.40 2.04 -5.95
N HIS A 32 -0.39 2.65 -6.58
CA HIS A 32 0.46 3.68 -5.99
C HIS A 32 -0.36 4.81 -5.36
N LYS A 33 -1.47 5.22 -5.97
CA LYS A 33 -2.36 6.25 -5.43
C LYS A 33 -3.02 5.83 -4.12
N VAL A 34 -3.48 4.57 -4.05
CA VAL A 34 -4.14 4.04 -2.85
C VAL A 34 -3.13 3.86 -1.72
N ILE A 35 -1.91 3.40 -2.04
CA ILE A 35 -0.80 3.33 -1.10
C ILE A 35 -0.51 4.71 -0.52
N GLY A 36 -0.19 5.69 -1.38
CA GLY A 36 0.18 7.03 -0.94
C GLY A 36 -0.92 7.72 -0.15
N TRP A 37 -2.17 7.64 -0.61
CA TRP A 37 -3.30 8.24 0.09
C TRP A 37 -3.60 7.57 1.45
N TYR A 38 -3.45 6.25 1.54
CA TYR A 38 -3.73 5.54 2.78
C TYR A 38 -2.64 5.81 3.83
N PHE A 39 -1.38 5.63 3.45
CA PHE A 39 -0.26 5.76 4.41
C PHE A 39 0.00 7.22 4.79
N SER A 40 -0.29 8.20 3.92
CA SER A 40 -0.23 9.63 4.31
C SER A 40 -1.26 10.03 5.35
N ARG A 41 -2.35 9.27 5.50
CA ARG A 41 -3.36 9.48 6.53
C ARG A 41 -3.11 8.68 7.80
N MET A 42 -2.48 7.51 7.66
CA MET A 42 -2.25 6.59 8.77
C MET A 42 -0.97 6.88 9.53
N LEU A 43 0.08 7.35 8.85
CA LEU A 43 1.38 7.61 9.45
C LEU A 43 1.46 9.09 9.86
N THR A 44 1.90 9.30 11.09
CA THR A 44 2.24 10.63 11.60
C THR A 44 3.65 11.05 11.19
N THR A 45 4.55 10.08 11.03
CA THR A 45 5.90 10.32 10.52
C THR A 45 5.82 10.72 9.04
N PRO A 46 6.36 11.89 8.65
CA PRO A 46 6.52 12.26 7.26
C PRO A 46 7.37 11.23 6.52
N HIS A 47 6.92 10.80 5.34
CA HIS A 47 7.60 9.77 4.58
C HIS A 47 7.60 10.09 3.08
N GLU A 48 8.75 9.88 2.46
CA GLU A 48 8.91 9.96 1.01
C GLU A 48 9.17 8.56 0.47
N TRP A 49 8.13 7.96 -0.10
CA TRP A 49 8.24 6.65 -0.74
C TRP A 49 8.35 6.79 -2.26
N PRO A 50 9.10 5.90 -2.95
CA PRO A 50 9.29 5.93 -4.41
C PRO A 50 8.05 5.42 -5.16
N LEU A 51 6.93 6.14 -5.01
CA LEU A 51 5.62 5.77 -5.55
C LEU A 51 5.56 5.92 -7.06
N GLU A 52 6.31 6.86 -7.64
CA GLU A 52 6.36 7.09 -9.09
C GLU A 52 7.16 5.98 -9.81
N GLU A 53 8.20 5.44 -9.17
CA GLU A 53 8.93 4.29 -9.67
C GLU A 53 8.05 3.04 -9.64
N ILE A 54 7.31 2.81 -8.55
CA ILE A 54 6.33 1.72 -8.43
C ILE A 54 5.21 1.84 -9.46
N LYS A 55 4.76 3.06 -9.76
CA LYS A 55 3.72 3.32 -10.77
C LYS A 55 4.10 2.78 -12.15
N GLY A 56 5.37 2.86 -12.54
CA GLY A 56 5.86 2.27 -13.78
C GLY A 56 5.65 0.75 -13.82
N VAL A 57 6.05 0.04 -12.75
CA VAL A 57 5.86 -1.41 -12.61
C VAL A 57 4.38 -1.78 -12.62
N ILE A 58 3.52 -1.02 -11.92
CA ILE A 58 2.07 -1.24 -11.89
C ILE A 58 1.46 -1.08 -13.28
N LYS A 59 1.87 -0.07 -14.05
CA LYS A 59 1.38 0.14 -15.42
C LYS A 59 1.70 -1.06 -16.33
N ILE A 60 2.93 -1.57 -16.28
CA ILE A 60 3.34 -2.74 -17.05
C ILE A 60 2.54 -3.98 -16.60
N ARG A 61 2.40 -4.21 -15.30
CA ARG A 61 1.55 -5.30 -14.77
C ARG A 61 0.11 -5.18 -15.28
N ASN A 62 -0.48 -3.99 -15.27
CA ASN A 62 -1.84 -3.80 -15.73
C ASN A 62 -1.99 -4.06 -17.24
N ALA A 63 -1.01 -3.64 -18.04
CA ALA A 63 -0.98 -3.94 -19.47
C ALA A 63 -0.94 -5.45 -19.73
N LEU A 64 -0.08 -6.18 -19.00
CA LEU A 64 0.04 -7.63 -19.11
C LEU A 64 -1.22 -8.38 -18.64
N VAL A 65 -1.79 -8.00 -17.49
CA VAL A 65 -2.88 -8.76 -16.84
C VAL A 65 -4.26 -8.39 -17.40
N HIS A 66 -4.50 -7.13 -17.75
CA HIS A 66 -5.84 -6.63 -18.08
C HIS A 66 -5.99 -6.23 -19.54
N ARG A 67 -4.89 -6.14 -20.29
CA ARG A 67 -4.89 -5.61 -21.67
C ARG A 67 -4.11 -6.49 -22.64
N ASN A 68 -4.01 -7.77 -22.32
CA ASN A 68 -3.37 -8.79 -23.15
C ASN A 68 -1.96 -8.42 -23.62
N GLY A 69 -1.19 -7.75 -22.76
CA GLY A 69 0.18 -7.33 -23.07
C GLY A 69 0.28 -6.07 -23.92
N VAL A 70 -0.72 -5.18 -23.91
CA VAL A 70 -0.71 -3.92 -24.66
C VAL A 70 -0.84 -2.70 -23.73
N THR A 71 0.00 -1.69 -23.96
CA THR A 71 0.07 -0.43 -23.17
C THR A 71 -1.04 0.56 -23.52
N GLU A 72 -1.20 1.65 -22.75
CA GLU A 72 -2.29 2.66 -22.92
C GLU A 72 -2.24 3.33 -24.28
N SER A 73 -1.03 3.47 -24.81
CA SER A 73 -0.75 4.00 -26.13
C SER A 73 -0.86 2.96 -27.26
N LEU A 74 -1.42 1.76 -26.98
CA LEU A 74 -1.57 0.65 -27.92
C LEU A 74 -0.27 -0.03 -28.38
N GLU A 75 0.83 0.18 -27.66
CA GLU A 75 2.10 -0.48 -27.94
C GLU A 75 2.20 -1.84 -27.25
N PRO A 76 2.72 -2.89 -27.92
CA PRO A 76 3.03 -4.17 -27.28
C PRO A 76 4.04 -4.01 -26.13
N VAL A 77 3.80 -4.73 -25.04
CA VAL A 77 4.73 -4.79 -23.91
C VAL A 77 5.84 -5.78 -24.21
N TYR A 78 7.07 -5.30 -24.27
CA TYR A 78 8.26 -6.14 -24.36
C TYR A 78 8.86 -6.38 -22.97
N ILE A 79 9.04 -7.65 -22.59
CA ILE A 79 9.65 -8.05 -21.31
C ILE A 79 11.00 -8.69 -21.58
N SER A 80 12.05 -8.04 -21.09
CA SER A 80 13.41 -8.59 -21.08
C SER A 80 13.81 -9.05 -19.67
N SER A 81 14.88 -9.84 -19.57
CA SER A 81 15.48 -10.17 -18.27
C SER A 81 15.86 -8.91 -17.47
N GLY A 82 16.40 -7.89 -18.14
CA GLY A 82 16.69 -6.59 -17.53
C GLY A 82 15.44 -5.86 -17.02
N SER A 83 14.32 -5.94 -17.74
CA SER A 83 13.03 -5.37 -17.32
C SER A 83 12.53 -6.03 -16.03
N VAL A 84 12.63 -7.36 -15.93
CA VAL A 84 12.23 -8.13 -14.74
C VAL A 84 13.15 -7.79 -13.56
N GLN A 85 14.47 -7.75 -13.78
CA GLN A 85 15.44 -7.39 -12.75
C GLN A 85 15.17 -5.98 -12.20
N ASN A 86 14.91 -5.01 -13.07
CA ASN A 86 14.59 -3.65 -12.68
C ASN A 86 13.29 -3.60 -11.86
N ALA A 87 12.24 -4.31 -12.30
CA ALA A 87 10.98 -4.36 -11.55
C ALA A 87 11.16 -4.94 -10.14
N ILE A 88 11.95 -6.01 -9.99
CA ILE A 88 12.28 -6.60 -8.69
C ILE A 88 13.04 -5.60 -7.82
N CYS A 89 14.06 -4.93 -8.37
CA CYS A 89 14.82 -3.91 -7.66
C CYS A 89 13.94 -2.76 -7.18
N THR A 90 13.04 -2.26 -8.03
CA THR A 90 12.10 -1.18 -7.68
C THR A 90 11.15 -1.59 -6.55
N VAL A 91 10.55 -2.78 -6.65
CA VAL A 91 9.65 -3.29 -5.60
C VAL A 91 10.39 -3.50 -4.29
N ARG A 92 11.61 -4.05 -4.34
CA ARG A 92 12.45 -4.25 -3.16
C ARG A 92 12.79 -2.91 -2.49
N ALA A 93 13.24 -1.92 -3.26
CA ALA A 93 13.58 -0.59 -2.73
C ALA A 93 12.37 0.05 -2.03
N PHE A 94 11.19 -0.01 -2.65
CA PHE A 94 9.97 0.48 -2.03
C PHE A 94 9.63 -0.25 -0.72
N ILE A 95 9.68 -1.58 -0.70
CA ILE A 95 9.38 -2.37 0.52
C ILE A 95 10.36 -2.02 1.64
N THR A 96 11.65 -1.86 1.33
CA THR A 96 12.67 -1.49 2.31
C THR A 96 12.35 -0.14 2.97
N VAL A 97 12.15 0.92 2.18
CA VAL A 97 11.87 2.26 2.71
C VAL A 97 10.54 2.30 3.48
N ALA A 98 9.51 1.62 2.96
CA ALA A 98 8.23 1.53 3.64
C ALA A 98 8.34 0.77 4.97
N ALA A 99 9.06 -0.35 5.00
CA ALA A 99 9.27 -1.13 6.22
C ALA A 99 10.01 -0.32 7.29
N GLU A 100 11.06 0.43 6.91
CA GLU A 100 11.78 1.32 7.82
C GLU A 100 10.85 2.37 8.43
N THR A 101 10.01 3.01 7.60
CA THR A 101 9.02 3.99 8.07
C THR A 101 8.02 3.34 9.05
N LEU A 102 7.50 2.16 8.71
CA LEU A 102 6.52 1.46 9.53
C LEU A 102 7.10 0.99 10.87
N LEU A 103 8.33 0.51 10.87
CA LEU A 103 9.04 0.12 12.10
C LEU A 103 9.34 1.33 12.98
N GLN A 104 9.69 2.48 12.38
CA GLN A 104 9.88 3.71 13.12
C GLN A 104 8.57 4.21 13.75
N GLU A 105 7.47 4.19 13.00
CA GLU A 105 6.15 4.56 13.51
C GLU A 105 5.72 3.62 14.66
N ASP A 106 5.89 2.31 14.50
CA ASP A 106 5.62 1.32 15.55
C ASP A 106 6.45 1.59 16.81
N ALA A 107 7.73 1.91 16.67
CA ALA A 107 8.60 2.24 17.80
C ALA A 107 8.18 3.53 18.53
N LEU A 108 7.63 4.53 17.82
CA LEU A 108 7.13 5.77 18.43
C LEU A 108 5.86 5.56 19.26
N TYR A 109 4.98 4.65 18.83
CA TYR A 109 3.69 4.41 19.45
C TYR A 109 3.60 3.12 20.27
N ARG A 110 4.67 2.33 20.30
CA ARG A 110 4.80 1.23 21.25
C ARG A 110 4.90 1.84 22.65
N THR A 111 3.74 1.92 23.31
CA THR A 111 3.67 2.06 24.77
C THR A 111 4.29 0.82 25.37
N ASP A 112 5.17 0.97 26.37
CA ASP A 112 5.67 -0.15 27.15
C ASP A 112 4.48 -0.86 27.82
N ASP A 113 3.90 -1.86 27.15
CA ASP A 113 2.92 -2.81 27.70
C ASP A 113 3.67 -3.82 28.60
N GLY A 114 4.44 -3.28 29.55
CA GLY A 114 5.44 -3.99 30.33
C GLY A 114 5.33 -3.73 31.82
N ILE A 115 4.11 -3.64 32.38
CA ILE A 115 3.86 -3.96 33.78
C ILE A 115 2.59 -4.80 33.85
N PHE A 116 2.77 -6.13 33.88
CA PHE A 116 1.79 -7.09 34.41
C PHE A 116 2.09 -7.31 35.90
#